data_AF-A0A3D8S3E8-F1
#
_entry.id   AF-A0A3D8S3E8-F1
#
_cell.length_a   1.000
_cell.length_b   1.000
_cell.length_c   1.000
_cell.angle_alpha   90.00
_cell.angle_beta   90.00
_cell.angle_gamma   90.00
#
_symmetry.space_group_name_H-M   'P 1'
#
loop_
_entity.id
_entity.type
_entity.pdbx_description
1 polymer ?
#
loop_
_entity_poly.entity_id
_entity_poly.type
_entity_poly.pdbx_seq_one_letter_code
_entity_poly.pdbx_strand_id
1 'polypeptide(L)'
;MASASRIYRLASPDRVALVNYVFLGSQDEMRRVGYRALRVTESAVCRTLSSTSNMSNQPQKSINLLRGWPNTSLLPASQLACAAQTALTTPSIYTPGLQYGPDPGYQPLREEISKWLSDSYSPSLSSSPPSSLTTAENICITGGASQNLACILQVFSDPIYTKNVWIVAPCYFLACRIFGDSGFAGKLRAVPEDEGGIDLQFLEKCLDEVVVDENEAVGAFNSSIWLV
;
A
#
# COMPACT_ATOMS: atom_id res chain seq x y z
N MET A 1 -10.17 -12.68 33.26
CA MET A 1 -10.08 -14.07 32.76
C MET A 1 -10.31 -14.02 31.25
N ALA A 2 -9.22 -14.04 30.49
CA ALA A 2 -9.24 -14.09 29.03
C ALA A 2 -9.38 -15.54 28.56
N SER A 3 -10.12 -15.77 27.48
CA SER A 3 -10.10 -17.05 26.76
C SER A 3 -10.55 -16.91 25.30
N ALA A 4 -9.79 -17.59 24.44
CA ALA A 4 -10.14 -18.16 23.14
C ALA A 4 -10.13 -17.26 21.88
N SER A 5 -8.93 -17.17 21.29
CA SER A 5 -8.57 -17.56 19.92
C SER A 5 -9.69 -17.80 18.90
N ARG A 6 -9.65 -17.11 17.76
CA ARG A 6 -10.16 -17.66 16.48
C ARG A 6 -9.38 -17.13 15.27
N ILE A 7 -8.65 -18.06 14.69
CA ILE A 7 -7.93 -17.98 13.41
C ILE A 7 -8.97 -17.85 12.29
N TYR A 8 -8.84 -16.85 11.41
CA TYR A 8 -9.61 -16.80 10.17
C TYR A 8 -8.69 -17.10 8.98
N ARG A 9 -8.82 -18.33 8.48
CA ARG A 9 -8.34 -18.77 7.18
C ARG A 9 -9.34 -18.27 6.13
N LEU A 10 -8.98 -17.28 5.32
CA LEU A 10 -9.82 -16.78 4.21
C LEU A 10 -9.06 -16.90 2.88
N ALA A 11 -9.16 -18.07 2.27
CA ALA A 11 -8.89 -18.25 0.84
C ALA A 11 -10.20 -18.71 0.19
N SER A 12 -10.92 -17.76 -0.44
CA SER A 12 -12.01 -18.07 -1.36
C SER A 12 -11.44 -18.05 -2.79
N PRO A 13 -11.59 -19.13 -3.58
CA PRO A 13 -10.88 -19.29 -4.86
C PRO A 13 -11.41 -18.41 -6.02
N ASP A 14 -12.54 -17.71 -5.86
CA ASP A 14 -13.25 -17.08 -6.99
C ASP A 14 -13.23 -15.54 -7.02
N ARG A 15 -12.44 -14.87 -6.17
CA ARG A 15 -12.38 -13.39 -6.16
C ARG A 15 -10.96 -12.87 -5.94
N VAL A 16 -10.20 -12.73 -7.03
CA VAL A 16 -8.93 -12.01 -7.02
C VAL A 16 -9.22 -10.53 -7.24
N ALA A 17 -9.30 -9.77 -6.15
CA ALA A 17 -9.17 -8.32 -6.18
C ALA A 17 -7.93 -7.95 -5.37
N LEU A 18 -6.85 -7.59 -6.07
CA LEU A 18 -5.69 -6.94 -5.46
C LEU A 18 -6.08 -5.50 -5.12
N VAL A 19 -6.68 -5.31 -3.96
CA VAL A 19 -6.87 -3.99 -3.36
C VAL A 19 -5.92 -3.89 -2.18
N ASN A 20 -4.80 -3.23 -2.40
CA ASN A 20 -3.85 -2.89 -1.33
C ASN A 20 -4.53 -1.83 -0.44
N TYR A 21 -5.01 -2.26 0.71
CA TYR A 21 -5.48 -1.35 1.76
C TYR A 21 -4.30 -0.84 2.58
N VAL A 22 -4.28 0.46 2.81
CA VAL A 22 -3.58 1.07 3.95
C VAL A 22 -4.65 1.72 4.80
N PHE A 23 -4.79 1.28 6.04
CA PHE A 23 -5.78 1.75 7.00
C PHE A 23 -5.37 3.14 7.49
N LEU A 24 -6.22 4.16 7.32
CA LEU A 24 -6.00 5.50 7.84
C LEU A 24 -6.78 5.67 9.14
N GLY A 25 -6.06 5.90 10.24
CA GLY A 25 -6.61 6.27 11.53
C GLY A 25 -7.14 7.71 11.55
N SER A 26 -8.03 7.95 12.51
CA SER A 26 -8.79 9.17 12.81
C SER A 26 -8.00 10.49 12.71
N GLN A 27 -8.70 11.53 12.24
CA GLN A 27 -8.27 12.93 12.25
C GLN A 27 -7.86 13.40 13.65
N ASP A 28 -6.65 13.93 13.77
CA ASP A 28 -6.39 15.29 14.22
C ASP A 28 -4.90 15.63 14.00
N GLU A 29 -4.63 16.92 13.77
CA GLU A 29 -3.30 17.56 13.70
C GLU A 29 -2.55 17.56 12.35
N MET A 30 -2.62 18.70 11.66
CA MET A 30 -2.01 18.94 10.34
C MET A 30 -1.30 20.30 10.34
N ARG A 31 0.03 20.36 10.52
CA ARG A 31 0.85 21.54 10.14
C ARG A 31 2.30 21.20 9.74
N ARG A 32 2.62 21.67 8.51
CA ARG A 32 3.93 21.95 7.86
C ARG A 32 4.45 20.86 6.92
N VAL A 33 4.39 21.14 5.61
CA VAL A 33 5.04 20.39 4.53
C VAL A 33 6.02 21.32 3.82
N GLY A 34 7.29 20.94 3.77
CA GLY A 34 8.36 21.64 3.05
C GLY A 34 8.64 20.99 1.70
N TYR A 35 8.91 21.81 0.69
CA TYR A 35 9.24 21.39 -0.68
C TYR A 35 10.70 20.90 -0.79
N ARG A 36 10.93 19.79 -1.50
CA ARG A 36 12.16 19.63 -2.29
C ARG A 36 12.02 18.59 -3.42
N ALA A 37 12.31 19.02 -4.64
CA ALA A 37 12.53 18.19 -5.80
C ALA A 37 14.01 17.77 -5.87
N LEU A 38 14.31 16.50 -6.19
CA LEU A 38 15.64 16.06 -6.59
C LEU A 38 15.59 14.89 -7.58
N ARG A 39 16.61 14.88 -8.44
CA ARG A 39 16.67 14.24 -9.75
C ARG A 39 16.80 12.72 -9.66
N VAL A 40 16.12 12.05 -10.59
CA VAL A 40 16.20 10.60 -10.81
C VAL A 40 17.42 10.29 -11.69
N THR A 41 18.28 9.37 -11.25
CA THR A 41 19.20 8.64 -12.13
C THR A 41 18.75 7.18 -12.23
N GLU A 42 18.73 6.68 -13.47
CA GLU A 42 18.30 5.32 -13.82
C GLU A 42 19.10 4.23 -13.10
N SER A 43 18.40 3.15 -12.71
CA SER A 43 19.04 1.91 -12.25
C SER A 43 19.02 0.89 -13.39
N ALA A 44 20.20 0.37 -13.69
CA ALA A 44 20.46 -0.58 -14.75
C ALA A 44 19.87 -1.96 -14.43
N VAL A 45 18.65 -2.23 -14.90
CA VAL A 45 18.10 -3.60 -14.97
C VAL A 45 17.59 -3.85 -16.39
N CYS A 46 18.52 -3.88 -17.35
CA CYS A 46 18.26 -4.45 -18.67
C CYS A 46 19.57 -4.91 -19.32
N ARG A 47 20.26 -5.86 -18.70
CA ARG A 47 21.28 -6.65 -19.39
C ARG A 47 21.26 -8.05 -18.80
N THR A 48 20.68 -8.98 -19.54
CA THR A 48 21.24 -10.28 -19.91
C THR A 48 20.08 -11.08 -20.53
N LEU A 49 20.24 -11.51 -21.79
CA LEU A 49 19.95 -12.86 -22.28
C LEU A 49 20.04 -12.83 -23.81
N SER A 50 21.20 -13.22 -24.33
CA SER A 50 21.36 -13.66 -25.72
C SER A 50 22.45 -14.72 -25.74
N SER A 51 22.03 -15.98 -25.93
CA SER A 51 22.92 -17.05 -26.38
C SER A 51 22.10 -18.14 -27.09
N THR A 52 22.45 -18.34 -28.36
CA THR A 52 22.14 -19.40 -29.34
C THR A 52 22.53 -20.80 -28.82
N SER A 53 22.10 -21.99 -29.28
CA SER A 53 21.29 -22.50 -30.42
C SER A 53 21.03 -24.01 -30.22
N ASN A 54 19.90 -24.51 -30.77
CA ASN A 54 19.57 -25.85 -31.31
C ASN A 54 19.84 -27.16 -30.53
N MET A 55 18.75 -27.81 -30.09
CA MET A 55 18.51 -29.26 -30.24
C MET A 55 17.02 -29.55 -30.10
N SER A 56 16.49 -30.46 -30.93
CA SER A 56 15.10 -30.91 -30.95
C SER A 56 14.68 -31.50 -29.60
N ASN A 57 13.99 -30.70 -28.80
CA ASN A 57 13.37 -31.15 -27.55
C ASN A 57 12.04 -30.41 -27.47
N GLN A 58 10.93 -31.15 -27.39
CA GLN A 58 9.64 -30.53 -27.04
C GLN A 58 9.90 -29.64 -25.82
N PRO A 59 9.61 -28.33 -25.86
CA PRO A 59 10.03 -27.42 -24.81
C PRO A 59 9.48 -27.95 -23.49
N GLN A 60 10.39 -28.46 -22.65
CA GLN A 60 10.10 -28.84 -21.27
C GLN A 60 9.34 -27.66 -20.67
N LYS A 61 8.10 -27.89 -20.24
CA LYS A 61 7.20 -26.85 -19.78
C LYS A 61 7.76 -26.29 -18.48
N SER A 62 8.66 -25.31 -18.60
CA SER A 62 9.32 -24.67 -17.47
C SER A 62 8.30 -23.82 -16.73
N ILE A 63 8.12 -24.08 -15.44
CA ILE A 63 7.29 -23.25 -14.58
C ILE A 63 8.08 -21.97 -14.28
N ASN A 64 7.61 -20.83 -14.79
CA ASN A 64 8.20 -19.53 -14.51
C ASN A 64 7.56 -18.93 -13.25
N LEU A 65 8.30 -18.95 -12.14
CA LEU A 65 7.88 -18.35 -10.87
C LEU A 65 8.43 -16.93 -10.66
N LEU A 66 9.11 -16.36 -11.65
CA LEU A 66 9.68 -15.01 -11.59
C LEU A 66 8.66 -13.91 -11.92
N ARG A 67 7.49 -14.27 -12.46
CA ARG A 67 6.45 -13.34 -12.88
C ARG A 67 5.11 -13.70 -12.23
N GLY A 68 4.54 -12.76 -11.47
CA GLY A 68 3.21 -12.89 -10.86
C GLY A 68 2.07 -12.41 -11.78
N TRP A 69 2.12 -12.72 -13.08
CA TRP A 69 1.02 -12.31 -13.97
C TRP A 69 -0.25 -13.11 -13.65
N PRO A 70 -1.44 -12.46 -13.69
CA PRO A 70 -2.68 -13.18 -13.55
C PRO A 70 -2.87 -14.17 -14.71
N ASN A 71 -3.68 -15.19 -14.50
CA ASN A 71 -4.09 -16.10 -15.55
C ASN A 71 -4.77 -15.30 -16.69
N THR A 72 -4.44 -15.60 -17.95
CA THR A 72 -5.00 -14.91 -19.11
C THR A 72 -6.52 -14.99 -19.19
N SER A 73 -7.13 -16.03 -18.62
CA SER A 73 -8.59 -16.15 -18.54
C SER A 73 -9.24 -15.12 -17.62
N LEU A 74 -8.48 -14.51 -16.71
CA LEU A 74 -8.96 -13.47 -15.78
C LEU A 74 -8.83 -12.07 -16.37
N LEU A 75 -8.26 -11.92 -17.58
CA LEU A 75 -8.07 -10.62 -18.21
C LEU A 75 -9.40 -10.12 -18.81
N PRO A 76 -9.98 -9.01 -18.32
CA PRO A 76 -11.33 -8.57 -18.69
C PRO A 76 -11.32 -7.73 -19.97
N ALA A 77 -10.70 -8.22 -21.05
CA ALA A 77 -10.46 -7.43 -22.26
C ALA A 77 -11.75 -6.92 -22.92
N SER A 78 -12.79 -7.75 -23.01
CA SER A 78 -14.07 -7.36 -23.62
C SER A 78 -14.84 -6.37 -22.75
N GLN A 79 -14.82 -6.54 -21.43
CA GLN A 79 -15.44 -5.60 -20.48
C GLN A 79 -14.74 -4.24 -20.54
N LEU A 80 -13.41 -4.21 -20.56
CA LEU A 80 -12.65 -2.96 -20.69
C LEU A 80 -12.94 -2.24 -22.01
N ALA A 81 -13.00 -2.97 -23.13
CA ALA A 81 -13.34 -2.39 -24.43
C ALA A 81 -14.74 -1.77 -24.44
N CYS A 82 -15.74 -2.47 -23.90
CA CYS A 82 -17.11 -1.98 -23.78
C CYS A 82 -17.21 -0.73 -22.89
N ALA A 83 -16.54 -0.75 -21.73
CA ALA A 83 -16.51 0.38 -20.81
C ALA A 83 -15.83 1.61 -21.44
N ALA A 84 -14.70 1.41 -22.12
CA ALA A 84 -13.99 2.49 -22.82
C ALA A 84 -14.83 3.08 -23.94
N GLN A 85 -15.49 2.25 -24.75
CA GLN A 85 -16.43 2.72 -25.79
C GLN A 85 -17.53 3.58 -25.17
N THR A 86 -18.21 3.06 -24.15
CA THR A 86 -19.29 3.78 -23.46
C THR A 86 -18.81 5.12 -22.91
N ALA A 87 -17.66 5.13 -22.24
CA ALA A 87 -17.08 6.34 -21.66
C ALA A 87 -16.74 7.38 -22.72
N LEU A 88 -16.17 6.97 -23.85
CA LEU A 88 -15.66 7.86 -24.90
C LEU A 88 -16.72 8.28 -25.93
N THR A 89 -17.85 7.58 -26.04
CA THR A 89 -18.93 7.96 -26.98
C THR A 89 -20.13 8.62 -26.32
N THR A 90 -20.19 8.69 -24.99
CA THR A 90 -21.31 9.28 -24.26
C THR A 90 -20.95 10.70 -23.80
N PRO A 91 -21.55 11.77 -24.37
CA PRO A 91 -21.17 13.15 -24.05
C PRO A 91 -21.29 13.53 -22.59
N SER A 92 -22.27 13.00 -21.87
CA SER A 92 -22.44 13.23 -20.43
C SER A 92 -21.34 12.58 -19.57
N ILE A 93 -20.55 11.66 -20.13
CA ILE A 93 -19.43 11.00 -19.45
C ILE A 93 -18.09 11.62 -19.88
N TYR A 94 -17.79 11.65 -21.18
CA TYR A 94 -16.47 12.14 -21.62
C TYR A 94 -16.30 13.65 -21.43
N THR A 95 -17.36 14.45 -21.52
CA THR A 95 -17.23 15.92 -21.40
C THR A 95 -16.72 16.31 -20.02
N PRO A 96 -17.35 15.89 -18.90
CA PRO A 96 -16.79 16.13 -17.57
C PRO A 96 -15.54 15.28 -17.28
N GLY A 97 -15.43 14.08 -17.86
CA GLY A 97 -14.27 13.19 -17.63
C GLY A 97 -12.96 13.67 -18.26
N LEU A 98 -13.02 14.51 -19.31
CA LEU A 98 -11.86 15.10 -19.98
C LEU A 98 -11.56 16.53 -19.54
N GLN A 99 -12.33 17.06 -18.60
CA GLN A 99 -12.09 18.37 -17.97
C GLN A 99 -11.42 18.19 -16.61
N TYR A 100 -11.17 19.30 -15.92
CA TYR A 100 -10.80 19.24 -14.50
C TYR A 100 -11.91 18.55 -13.71
N GLY A 101 -11.53 17.51 -12.96
CA GLY A 101 -12.43 16.73 -12.14
C GLY A 101 -12.41 17.17 -10.67
N PRO A 102 -13.33 16.63 -9.85
CA PRO A 102 -13.29 16.81 -8.40
C PRO A 102 -12.02 16.22 -7.79
N ASP A 103 -11.47 16.87 -6.75
CA ASP A 103 -10.24 16.41 -6.07
C ASP A 103 -10.29 14.94 -5.61
N PRO A 104 -11.42 14.42 -5.04
CA PRO A 104 -11.49 13.02 -4.63
C PRO A 104 -11.63 12.02 -5.79
N GLY A 105 -11.90 12.50 -7.01
CA GLY A 105 -12.15 11.69 -8.20
C GLY A 105 -13.63 11.55 -8.59
N TYR A 106 -13.87 10.73 -9.62
CA TYR A 106 -15.18 10.59 -10.25
C TYR A 106 -16.21 9.94 -9.33
N GLN A 107 -17.27 10.70 -8.97
CA GLN A 107 -18.26 10.29 -7.96
C GLN A 107 -18.88 8.90 -8.20
N PRO A 108 -19.41 8.55 -9.39
CA PRO A 108 -20.02 7.24 -9.60
C PRO A 108 -19.03 6.07 -9.40
N LEU A 109 -17.75 6.26 -9.74
CA LEU A 109 -16.74 5.24 -9.48
C LEU A 109 -16.54 5.02 -7.97
N ARG A 110 -16.51 6.10 -7.19
CA ARG A 110 -16.35 6.00 -5.73
C ARG A 110 -17.53 5.29 -5.07
N GLU A 111 -18.75 5.55 -5.55
CA GLU A 111 -19.97 4.86 -5.09
C GLU A 111 -19.94 3.37 -5.42
N GLU A 112 -19.51 2.99 -6.62
CA GLU A 112 -19.38 1.58 -6.99
C GLU A 112 -18.26 0.86 -6.22
N ILE A 113 -17.12 1.52 -5.98
CA ILE A 113 -16.07 0.97 -5.11
C ILE A 113 -16.62 0.77 -3.70
N SER A 114 -17.28 1.79 -3.14
CA SER A 114 -17.93 1.75 -1.83
C SER A 114 -18.83 0.52 -1.69
N LYS A 115 -19.75 0.30 -2.63
CA LYS A 115 -20.62 -0.88 -2.67
C LYS A 115 -19.82 -2.18 -2.72
N TRP A 116 -18.84 -2.25 -3.61
CA TRP A 116 -17.98 -3.43 -3.76
C TRP A 116 -17.18 -3.75 -2.47
N LEU A 117 -16.70 -2.73 -1.75
CA LEU A 117 -16.03 -2.88 -0.45
C LEU A 117 -17.01 -3.42 0.59
N SER A 118 -18.19 -2.79 0.68
CA SER A 118 -19.23 -3.21 1.60
C SER A 118 -19.58 -4.68 1.36
N ASP A 119 -19.83 -5.09 0.13
CA ASP A 119 -20.19 -6.49 -0.18
C ASP A 119 -19.05 -7.47 0.14
N SER A 120 -17.80 -7.08 -0.12
CA SER A 120 -16.64 -7.96 0.05
C SER A 120 -16.24 -8.13 1.51
N TYR A 121 -16.42 -7.11 2.34
CA TYR A 121 -15.95 -7.09 3.73
C TYR A 121 -17.06 -7.20 4.79
N SER A 122 -18.33 -6.96 4.44
CA SER A 122 -19.47 -7.10 5.38
C SER A 122 -19.57 -8.46 6.08
N PRO A 123 -19.28 -9.62 5.44
CA PRO A 123 -19.37 -10.91 6.13
C PRO A 123 -18.31 -11.15 7.21
N SER A 124 -17.21 -10.38 7.20
CA SER A 124 -16.04 -10.58 8.08
C SER A 124 -16.05 -9.73 9.34
N LEU A 125 -16.87 -8.67 9.36
CA LEU A 125 -17.00 -7.76 10.49
C LEU A 125 -18.17 -8.22 11.35
N SER A 126 -17.90 -9.12 12.32
CA SER A 126 -18.93 -9.69 13.21
C SER A 126 -19.60 -8.66 14.12
N SER A 127 -19.07 -7.45 14.16
CA SER A 127 -19.70 -6.24 14.69
C SER A 127 -19.98 -5.35 13.48
N SER A 128 -21.24 -4.97 13.27
CA SER A 128 -21.71 -4.07 12.21
C SER A 128 -20.58 -3.13 11.75
N PRO A 129 -20.13 -3.20 10.47
CA PRO A 129 -19.15 -2.24 9.98
C PRO A 129 -19.66 -0.85 10.38
N PRO A 130 -18.85 0.02 10.98
CA PRO A 130 -19.25 1.41 11.11
C PRO A 130 -19.64 1.84 9.71
N SER A 131 -20.92 2.16 9.50
CA SER A 131 -21.46 2.53 8.17
C SER A 131 -20.66 3.65 7.51
N SER A 132 -19.87 4.38 8.32
CA SER A 132 -18.87 5.36 7.94
C SER A 132 -17.68 4.82 7.11
N LEU A 133 -17.09 3.65 7.41
CA LEU A 133 -15.78 3.28 6.83
C LEU A 133 -15.78 2.94 5.34
N THR A 134 -16.94 2.68 4.73
CA THR A 134 -17.04 2.30 3.32
C THR A 134 -17.91 3.25 2.52
N THR A 135 -18.15 4.49 2.96
CA THR A 135 -18.92 5.45 2.15
C THR A 135 -18.06 6.10 1.06
N ALA A 136 -18.70 6.61 0.01
CA ALA A 136 -18.00 7.27 -1.09
C ALA A 136 -17.20 8.51 -0.64
N GLU A 137 -17.64 9.18 0.43
CA GLU A 137 -16.97 10.34 1.04
C GLU A 137 -15.59 10.00 1.59
N ASN A 138 -15.38 8.75 2.02
CA ASN A 138 -14.12 8.27 2.57
C ASN A 138 -13.21 7.60 1.51
N ILE A 139 -13.61 7.65 0.23
CA ILE A 139 -12.84 7.11 -0.88
C ILE A 139 -12.27 8.26 -1.71
N CYS A 140 -10.98 8.15 -2.03
CA CYS A 140 -10.28 9.03 -2.96
C CYS A 140 -9.61 8.19 -4.04
N ILE A 141 -9.77 8.58 -5.31
CA ILE A 141 -9.15 7.91 -6.45
C ILE A 141 -7.70 8.38 -6.58
N THR A 142 -6.78 7.42 -6.65
CA THR A 142 -5.34 7.69 -6.76
C THR A 142 -4.77 7.04 -8.02
N GLY A 143 -3.58 7.45 -8.45
CA GLY A 143 -2.83 6.84 -9.55
C GLY A 143 -2.22 5.48 -9.21
N GLY A 144 -2.71 4.81 -8.18
CA GLY A 144 -2.31 3.46 -7.78
C GLY A 144 -1.53 3.40 -6.45
N ALA A 145 -1.35 2.18 -5.95
CA ALA A 145 -0.78 1.92 -4.63
C ALA A 145 0.62 2.54 -4.41
N SER A 146 1.50 2.48 -5.42
CA SER A 146 2.83 3.09 -5.34
C SER A 146 2.79 4.60 -5.21
N GLN A 147 1.96 5.28 -6.01
CA GLN A 147 1.80 6.74 -5.90
C GLN A 147 1.21 7.10 -4.55
N ASN A 148 0.17 6.38 -4.12
CA ASN A 148 -0.50 6.69 -2.87
C ASN A 148 0.38 6.44 -1.64
N LEU A 149 1.26 5.43 -1.67
CA LEU A 149 2.25 5.24 -0.60
C LEU A 149 3.15 6.47 -0.47
N ALA A 150 3.60 7.06 -1.57
CA ALA A 150 4.37 8.30 -1.54
C ALA A 150 3.55 9.47 -0.97
N CYS A 151 2.26 9.59 -1.35
CA CYS A 151 1.36 10.61 -0.79
C CYS A 151 1.19 10.47 0.73
N ILE A 152 1.01 9.23 1.23
CA ILE A 152 0.88 8.95 2.66
C ILE A 152 2.15 9.40 3.40
N LEU A 153 3.33 9.08 2.88
CA LEU A 153 4.59 9.51 3.48
C LEU A 153 4.72 11.04 3.50
N GLN A 154 4.30 11.72 2.44
CA GLN A 154 4.35 13.18 2.39
C GLN A 154 3.45 13.88 3.41
N VAL A 155 2.33 13.26 3.80
CA VAL A 155 1.36 13.84 4.72
C VAL A 155 1.62 13.45 6.17
N PHE A 156 2.00 12.19 6.41
CA PHE A 156 2.03 11.60 7.75
C PHE A 156 3.44 11.31 8.28
N SER A 157 4.47 11.75 7.58
CA SER A 157 5.85 11.53 8.03
C SER A 157 6.74 12.73 7.75
N ASP A 158 7.79 12.86 8.54
CA ASP A 158 8.86 13.83 8.34
C ASP A 158 10.19 13.08 8.44
N PRO A 159 11.04 13.09 7.40
CA PRO A 159 12.30 12.35 7.40
C PRO A 159 13.31 12.83 8.46
N ILE A 160 13.10 13.97 9.11
CA ILE A 160 13.89 14.45 10.25
C ILE A 160 13.30 13.92 11.57
N TYR A 161 11.98 14.04 11.73
CA TYR A 161 11.30 13.68 12.96
C TYR A 161 11.06 12.17 13.07
N THR A 162 10.45 11.56 12.06
CA THR A 162 10.13 10.12 12.01
C THR A 162 11.40 9.29 12.05
N LYS A 163 11.55 8.48 13.09
CA LYS A 163 12.77 7.69 13.38
C LYS A 163 12.81 6.37 12.65
N ASN A 164 11.70 5.64 12.69
CA ASN A 164 11.59 4.28 12.16
C ASN A 164 10.31 4.12 11.33
N VAL A 165 10.39 3.27 10.31
CA VAL A 165 9.23 2.79 9.56
C VAL A 165 9.20 1.27 9.67
N TRP A 166 8.19 0.74 10.34
CA TRP A 166 8.01 -0.69 10.56
C TRP A 166 7.30 -1.32 9.36
N ILE A 167 7.90 -2.36 8.78
CA ILE A 167 7.40 -3.04 7.60
C ILE A 167 7.45 -4.55 7.83
N VAL A 168 6.36 -5.24 7.53
CA VAL A 168 6.28 -6.70 7.58
C VAL A 168 7.27 -7.33 6.60
N ALA A 169 8.04 -8.33 7.03
CA ALA A 169 9.00 -9.05 6.21
C ALA A 169 8.58 -10.53 6.04
N PRO A 170 8.55 -11.05 4.79
CA PRO A 170 8.97 -10.41 3.54
C PRO A 170 7.98 -9.33 3.06
N CYS A 171 8.50 -8.20 2.56
CA CYS A 171 7.68 -7.10 2.05
C CYS A 171 7.67 -7.03 0.51
N TYR A 172 6.70 -6.31 -0.04
CA TYR A 172 6.69 -5.95 -1.46
C TYR A 172 7.90 -5.04 -1.79
N PHE A 173 8.97 -5.64 -2.33
CA PHE A 173 10.26 -4.97 -2.48
C PHE A 173 10.23 -3.67 -3.30
N LEU A 174 9.25 -3.49 -4.19
CA LEU A 174 9.07 -2.24 -4.96
C LEU A 174 8.69 -1.06 -4.04
N ALA A 175 8.09 -1.32 -2.87
CA ALA A 175 7.80 -0.30 -1.87
C ALA A 175 9.09 0.22 -1.19
N CYS A 176 10.14 -0.59 -1.03
CA CYS A 176 11.37 -0.19 -0.33
C CYS A 176 12.01 1.07 -0.94
N ARG A 177 11.99 1.17 -2.27
CA ARG A 177 12.55 2.35 -2.96
C ARG A 177 11.75 3.61 -2.69
N ILE A 178 10.42 3.50 -2.57
CA ILE A 178 9.53 4.62 -2.27
C ILE A 178 9.89 5.21 -0.90
N PHE A 179 10.07 4.37 0.12
CA PHE A 179 10.54 4.82 1.43
C PHE A 179 11.94 5.47 1.38
N GLY A 180 12.87 4.88 0.62
CA GLY A 180 14.20 5.43 0.43
C GLY A 180 14.16 6.84 -0.19
N ASP A 181 13.40 7.00 -1.27
CA ASP A 181 13.22 8.28 -1.98
C ASP A 181 12.50 9.33 -1.10
N SER A 182 11.67 8.89 -0.15
CA SER A 182 11.05 9.75 0.88
C SER A 182 11.95 10.07 2.08
N GLY A 183 13.24 9.68 2.06
CA GLY A 183 14.21 10.00 3.11
C GLY A 183 14.26 8.99 4.27
N PHE A 184 13.67 7.81 4.11
CA PHE A 184 13.66 6.74 5.11
C PHE A 184 14.70 5.64 4.84
N ALA A 185 15.68 5.90 3.99
CA ALA A 185 16.82 5.00 3.81
C ALA A 185 17.52 4.77 5.18
N GLY A 186 17.73 3.50 5.55
CA GLY A 186 18.30 3.12 6.85
C GLY A 186 17.33 3.21 8.04
N LYS A 187 16.11 3.73 7.84
CA LYS A 187 15.07 3.84 8.88
C LYS A 187 14.01 2.74 8.81
N LEU A 188 14.08 1.88 7.80
CA LEU A 188 13.20 0.72 7.70
C LEU A 188 13.55 -0.32 8.77
N ARG A 189 12.53 -0.85 9.43
CA ARG A 189 12.62 -1.93 10.42
C ARG A 189 11.71 -3.07 10.01
N ALA A 190 12.24 -4.28 10.00
CA ALA A 190 11.49 -5.47 9.62
C ALA A 190 10.71 -6.02 10.82
N VAL A 191 9.45 -6.36 10.61
CA VAL A 191 8.62 -7.13 11.55
C VAL A 191 8.41 -8.50 10.91
N PRO A 192 8.76 -9.62 11.57
CA PRO A 192 8.56 -10.93 10.99
C PRO A 192 7.06 -11.26 10.85
N GLU A 193 6.76 -12.06 9.83
CA GLU A 193 5.45 -12.67 9.61
C GLU A 193 5.56 -14.19 9.80
N ASP A 194 4.59 -14.79 10.48
CA ASP A 194 4.45 -16.24 10.62
C ASP A 194 3.15 -16.75 9.96
N GLU A 195 2.81 -18.04 10.14
CA GLU A 195 1.57 -18.61 9.57
C GLU A 195 0.28 -17.94 10.09
N GLY A 196 0.37 -17.23 11.22
CA GLY A 196 -0.71 -16.45 11.83
C GLY A 196 -0.73 -14.98 11.42
N GLY A 197 0.23 -14.52 10.61
CA GLY A 197 0.36 -13.13 10.17
C GLY A 197 1.47 -12.38 10.91
N ILE A 198 1.28 -11.09 11.13
CA ILE A 198 2.30 -10.20 11.70
C ILE A 198 2.59 -10.59 13.16
N ASP A 199 3.87 -10.72 13.53
CA ASP A 199 4.28 -10.91 14.92
C ASP A 199 4.12 -9.60 15.73
N LEU A 200 2.95 -9.46 16.35
CA LEU A 200 2.59 -8.27 17.14
C LEU A 200 3.40 -8.17 18.44
N GLN A 201 3.79 -9.29 19.04
CA GLN A 201 4.58 -9.27 20.28
C GLN A 201 6.00 -8.78 20.02
N PHE A 202 6.60 -9.22 18.90
CA PHE A 202 7.87 -8.69 18.44
C PHE A 202 7.78 -7.19 18.15
N LEU A 203 6.74 -6.75 17.44
CA LEU A 203 6.53 -5.34 17.13
C LEU A 203 6.37 -4.50 18.40
N GLU A 204 5.54 -4.92 19.35
CA GLU A 204 5.32 -4.23 20.62
C GLU A 204 6.63 -4.04 21.39
N LYS A 205 7.41 -5.12 21.57
CA LYS A 205 8.72 -5.05 22.23
C LYS A 205 9.66 -4.06 21.55
N CYS A 206 9.70 -4.06 20.22
CA CYS A 206 10.56 -3.15 19.48
C CYS A 206 10.13 -1.68 19.60
N LEU A 207 8.83 -1.41 19.73
CA LEU A 207 8.31 -0.05 19.95
C LEU A 207 8.69 0.44 21.35
N ASP A 208 8.57 -0.41 22.37
CA ASP A 208 8.95 -0.06 23.75
C ASP A 208 10.45 0.29 23.86
N GLU A 209 11.32 -0.47 23.20
CA GLU A 209 12.77 -0.19 23.18
C GLU A 209 13.10 1.20 22.61
N VAL A 210 12.38 1.64 21.56
CA VAL A 210 12.57 2.97 20.98
C VAL A 210 12.11 4.07 21.94
N VAL A 211 11.00 3.87 22.65
CA VAL A 211 10.48 4.85 23.61
C VAL A 211 11.44 5.03 24.80
N VAL A 212 12.08 3.94 25.25
CA VAL A 212 13.08 4.00 26.33
C VAL A 212 14.31 4.82 25.89
N ASP A 213 14.85 4.55 24.70
CA ASP A 213 16.01 5.29 24.17
C ASP A 213 15.72 6.80 24.02
N GLU A 214 14.50 7.17 23.61
CA GLU A 214 14.07 8.58 23.55
C GLU A 214 14.02 9.23 24.94
N ASN A 215 13.46 8.56 25.94
CA ASN A 215 13.38 9.09 27.30
C ASN A 215 14.77 9.23 27.94
N GLU A 216 15.68 8.29 27.69
CA GLU A 216 17.07 8.38 28.13
C GLU A 216 17.82 9.52 27.44
N ALA A 217 17.64 9.69 26.12
CA ALA A 217 18.24 10.79 25.36
C ALA A 217 17.71 12.17 25.81
N VAL A 218 16.40 12.30 26.06
CA VAL A 218 15.78 13.52 26.60
C VAL A 218 16.25 13.78 28.04
N GLY A 219 16.36 12.74 28.86
CA GLY A 219 16.92 12.82 30.22
C GLY A 219 18.37 13.31 30.22
N ALA A 220 19.21 12.79 29.33
CA ALA A 220 20.60 13.20 29.15
C ALA A 220 20.73 14.63 28.59
N PHE A 221 19.87 15.04 27.66
CA PHE A 221 19.83 16.40 27.13
C PHE A 221 19.38 17.42 28.21
N ASN A 222 18.34 17.10 28.98
CA ASN A 222 17.85 17.99 30.03
C ASN A 222 18.84 18.15 31.18
N SER A 223 19.59 17.10 31.52
CA SER A 223 20.63 17.19 32.55
C SER A 223 21.89 17.95 32.10
N SER A 224 22.14 18.04 30.79
CA SER A 224 23.25 18.85 30.23
C SER A 224 22.90 20.33 30.04
N ILE A 225 21.62 20.71 30.04
CA ILE A 225 21.17 22.13 30.03
C ILE A 225 21.46 22.87 31.35
N TRP A 226 21.61 22.16 32.47
CA TRP A 226 21.86 22.75 33.80
C TRP A 226 23.34 22.73 34.22
N LEU A 227 24.25 22.36 33.31
CA LEU A 227 25.70 22.27 33.55
C LEU A 227 26.52 23.37 32.83
N VAL A 228 25.88 24.48 32.45
CA VAL A 228 26.56 25.71 31.97
C VAL A 228 26.33 26.84 32.96
#